data_AF-A0A9J6EJT7-F1
#
_entry.id   AF-A0A9J6EJT7-F1
#
_cell.length_a   1.000
_cell.length_b   1.000
_cell.length_c   1.000
_cell.angle_alpha   90.00
_cell.angle_beta   90.00
_cell.angle_gamma   90.00
#
_symmetry.space_group_name_H-M   'P 1'
#
loop_
_entity.id
_entity.type
_entity.pdbx_description
1 polymer ?
#
loop_
_entity_poly.entity_id
_entity_poly.type
_entity_poly.pdbx_seq_one_letter_code
_entity_poly.pdbx_strand_id
1 'polypeptide(L)'
;MDQGVIQNIEVHYHRQLLHPMLLRAGSGKCYSIDILVAIHILACAWEQVKATTIHRFFHNAGFQVQETVPDKESPADTNIEAVFSLQCVVHCQHIKRCA
;
A
#
# COMPACT_ATOMS: atom_id res chain seq x y z
N MET A 1 6.34 5.28 -21.10
CA MET A 1 5.73 5.90 -19.89
C MET A 1 6.28 5.15 -18.70
N ASP A 2 6.96 5.83 -17.78
CA ASP A 2 7.57 5.17 -16.61
C ASP A 2 6.48 4.69 -15.66
N GLN A 3 5.92 3.50 -15.87
CA GLN A 3 4.93 2.88 -14.98
C GLN A 3 5.54 2.45 -13.62
N GLY A 4 6.72 2.94 -13.22
CA GLY A 4 7.47 2.42 -12.08
C GLY A 4 6.68 2.38 -10.77
N VAL A 5 5.84 3.39 -10.50
CA VAL A 5 4.94 3.39 -9.33
C VAL A 5 3.82 2.37 -9.48
N ILE A 6 3.18 2.31 -10.66
CA ILE A 6 2.08 1.37 -10.95
C ILE A 6 2.58 -0.08 -10.86
N GLN A 7 3.71 -0.39 -11.48
CA GLN A 7 4.36 -1.70 -11.42
C GLN A 7 4.74 -2.07 -9.98
N ASN A 8 5.21 -1.09 -9.19
CA ASN A 8 5.52 -1.32 -7.79
C ASN A 8 4.26 -1.74 -7.01
N ILE A 9 3.15 -1.01 -7.19
CA ILE A 9 1.87 -1.31 -6.57
C ILE A 9 1.35 -2.68 -7.02
N GLU A 10 1.39 -2.99 -8.31
CA GLU A 10 0.97 -4.30 -8.85
C GLU A 10 1.74 -5.46 -8.21
N VAL A 11 3.05 -5.33 -8.06
CA VAL A 11 3.89 -6.34 -7.39
C VAL A 11 3.48 -6.52 -5.92
N HIS A 12 3.29 -5.42 -5.19
CA HIS A 12 2.86 -5.47 -3.78
C HIS A 12 1.44 -6.02 -3.63
N TYR A 13 0.54 -5.69 -4.56
CA TYR A 13 -0.83 -6.18 -4.61
C TYR A 13 -0.86 -7.69 -4.87
N HIS A 14 -0.18 -8.17 -5.90
CA HIS A 14 -0.12 -9.60 -6.21
C HIS A 14 0.52 -10.41 -5.10
N ARG A 15 1.59 -9.91 -4.46
CA ARG A 15 2.22 -10.60 -3.33
C ARG A 15 1.26 -10.78 -2.16
N GLN A 16 0.47 -9.75 -1.85
CA GLN A 16 -0.54 -9.82 -0.80
C GLN A 16 -1.74 -10.68 -1.16
N LEU A 17 -2.05 -10.81 -2.45
CA LEU A 17 -3.14 -11.65 -2.92
C LEU A 17 -2.79 -13.15 -2.93
N LEU A 18 -1.57 -13.47 -3.37
CA LEU A 18 -1.12 -14.85 -3.53
C LEU A 18 -0.95 -15.58 -2.20
N HIS A 19 -0.57 -14.87 -1.14
CA HIS A 19 -0.38 -15.45 0.19
C HIS A 19 -1.66 -16.12 0.73
N PRO A 20 -2.80 -15.43 0.89
CA PRO A 20 -4.05 -16.04 1.35
C PRO A 20 -4.62 -17.04 0.34
N MET A 21 -4.43 -16.85 -0.97
CA MET A 21 -4.80 -17.84 -1.99
C MET A 21 -4.10 -19.18 -1.76
N LEU A 22 -2.79 -19.18 -1.53
CA LEU A 22 -2.01 -20.40 -1.29
C LEU A 22 -2.43 -21.09 0.01
N LEU A 23 -2.65 -20.33 1.09
CA LEU A 23 -3.14 -20.88 2.36
C LEU A 23 -4.50 -21.56 2.21
N ARG A 24 -5.42 -20.99 1.40
CA ARG A 24 -6.75 -21.59 1.18
C ARG A 24 -6.73 -22.76 0.20
N ALA A 25 -5.85 -22.73 -0.81
CA ALA A 25 -5.63 -23.83 -1.72
C ALA A 25 -5.22 -25.11 -0.96
N GLY A 26 -4.35 -25.00 0.05
CA GLY A 26 -3.96 -26.13 0.90
C GLY A 26 -5.08 -26.70 1.78
N SER A 27 -6.15 -25.95 2.03
CA SER A 27 -7.29 -26.39 2.85
C SER A 27 -8.52 -26.81 2.04
N GLY A 28 -8.39 -26.90 0.70
CA GLY A 28 -9.48 -27.31 -0.19
C GLY A 28 -10.63 -26.31 -0.31
N LYS A 29 -10.45 -25.09 0.18
CA LYS A 29 -11.49 -24.03 0.16
C LYS A 29 -11.27 -23.12 -1.04
N CYS A 30 -12.36 -22.77 -1.74
CA CYS A 30 -12.30 -21.80 -2.83
C CYS A 30 -12.02 -20.39 -2.28
N TYR A 31 -11.05 -19.69 -2.86
CA TYR A 31 -10.73 -18.32 -2.50
C TYR A 31 -11.44 -17.37 -3.46
N SER A 32 -12.52 -16.73 -3.00
CA SER A 32 -13.16 -15.61 -3.70
C SER A 32 -12.67 -14.28 -3.12
N ILE A 33 -12.45 -13.32 -4.00
CA ILE A 33 -12.08 -11.95 -3.63
C ILE A 33 -13.32 -11.09 -3.85
N ASP A 34 -13.76 -10.42 -2.79
CA ASP A 34 -14.76 -9.35 -2.90
C ASP A 34 -14.08 -8.01 -3.21
N ILE A 35 -14.81 -7.08 -3.82
CA ILE A 35 -14.34 -5.74 -4.17
C ILE A 35 -13.80 -5.02 -2.92
N LEU A 36 -14.47 -5.16 -1.77
CA LEU A 36 -14.01 -4.59 -0.51
C LEU A 36 -12.61 -5.12 -0.13
N VAL A 37 -12.39 -6.42 -0.28
CA VAL A 37 -11.08 -7.05 -0.02
C VAL A 37 -10.04 -6.56 -1.02
N ALA A 38 -10.38 -6.43 -2.30
CA ALA A 38 -9.48 -5.90 -3.31
C ALA A 38 -9.04 -4.45 -2.99
N ILE A 39 -9.97 -3.59 -2.57
CA ILE A 39 -9.65 -2.21 -2.16
C ILE A 39 -8.72 -2.20 -0.95
N HIS A 40 -8.94 -3.07 0.04
CA HIS A 40 -8.04 -3.16 1.20
C HIS A 40 -6.64 -3.64 0.81
N ILE A 41 -6.53 -4.64 -0.08
CA ILE A 41 -5.23 -5.11 -0.58
C ILE A 41 -4.51 -3.98 -1.34
N LEU A 42 -5.24 -3.21 -2.15
CA LEU A 42 -4.69 -2.06 -2.86
C LEU A 42 -4.17 -0.98 -1.89
N ALA A 43 -4.93 -0.68 -0.84
CA ALA A 43 -4.50 0.27 0.20
C ALA A 43 -3.23 -0.21 0.92
N CYS A 44 -3.20 -1.44 1.44
CA CYS A 44 -1.99 -1.95 2.10
C CYS A 44 -0.82 -2.13 1.08
N ALA A 45 -1.07 -2.25 -0.24
CA ALA A 45 -0.04 -2.25 -1.28
C ALA A 45 0.54 -0.84 -1.54
N TRP A 46 -0.33 0.19 -1.55
CA TRP A 46 0.09 1.59 -1.67
C TRP A 46 0.99 2.02 -0.51
N GLU A 47 0.67 1.61 0.72
CA GLU A 47 1.50 1.90 1.91
C GLU A 47 2.92 1.31 1.82
N GLN A 48 3.13 0.26 1.01
CA GLN A 48 4.44 -0.35 0.82
C GLN A 48 5.29 0.35 -0.24
N VAL A 49 4.70 1.24 -1.03
CA VAL A 49 5.44 2.03 -2.03
C VAL A 49 6.34 3.01 -1.30
N LYS A 50 7.65 2.89 -1.51
CA LYS A 50 8.64 3.77 -0.87
C LYS A 50 8.55 5.18 -1.45
N ALA A 51 8.69 6.19 -0.58
CA ALA A 51 8.80 7.59 -1.00
C ALA A 51 9.94 7.80 -2.03
N THR A 52 11.00 7.01 -1.96
CA THR A 52 12.10 7.04 -2.95
C THR A 52 11.66 6.57 -4.34
N THR A 53 10.75 5.60 -4.44
CA THR A 53 10.17 5.13 -5.71
C THR A 53 9.29 6.23 -6.32
N ILE A 54 8.52 6.92 -5.48
CA ILE A 54 7.69 8.06 -5.88
C ILE A 54 8.57 9.22 -6.36
N HIS A 55 9.59 9.59 -5.57
CA HIS A 55 10.55 10.62 -5.93
C HIS A 55 11.28 10.31 -7.24
N ARG A 56 11.76 9.07 -7.42
CA ARG A 56 12.42 8.63 -8.65
C ARG A 56 11.49 8.72 -9.86
N PHE A 57 10.21 8.39 -9.69
CA PHE A 57 9.22 8.53 -10.75
C PHE A 57 8.99 9.99 -11.14
N PHE A 58 8.79 10.88 -10.16
CA PHE A 58 8.66 12.31 -10.43
C PHE A 58 9.92 12.90 -11.07
N HIS A 59 11.10 12.52 -10.59
CA HIS A 59 12.39 12.90 -11.17
C HIS A 59 12.52 12.45 -12.64
N ASN A 60 12.20 11.19 -12.94
CA ASN A 60 12.23 10.67 -14.32
C ASN A 60 11.19 11.33 -15.23
N ALA A 61 10.05 11.75 -14.67
CA ALA A 61 9.04 12.52 -15.39
C ALA A 61 9.41 14.01 -15.57
N GLY A 62 10.60 14.42 -15.11
CA GLY A 62 11.12 15.79 -15.25
C GLY A 62 10.64 16.76 -14.17
N PHE A 63 9.93 16.29 -13.15
CA PHE A 63 9.57 17.12 -11.99
C PHE A 63 10.77 17.19 -11.06
N GLN A 64 11.31 18.40 -10.89
CA GLN A 64 12.36 18.69 -9.93
C GLN A 64 11.78 19.54 -8.79
N VAL A 65 12.16 19.23 -7.56
CA VAL A 65 11.83 20.05 -6.40
C VAL A 65 12.65 21.33 -6.50
N GLN A 66 11.99 22.49 -6.63
CA GLN A 66 12.64 23.76 -6.33
C GLN A 66 12.86 23.82 -4.81
N GLU A 67 14.11 23.96 -4.40
CA GLU A 67 14.47 24.17 -3.00
C GLU A 67 13.90 25.54 -2.57
N THR A 68 12.73 25.54 -1.93
CA THR A 68 12.18 26.74 -1.32
C THR A 68 13.05 27.08 -0.12
N VAL A 69 13.79 28.18 -0.24
CA VAL A 69 14.46 28.87 0.86
C VAL A 69 13.43 29.04 2.01
N PRO A 70 13.77 28.66 3.25
CA PRO A 70 12.78 28.55 4.32
C PRO A 70 12.40 29.93 4.86
N ASP A 71 11.27 30.47 4.41
CA ASP A 71 10.54 31.51 5.14
C ASP A 71 9.51 30.86 6.09
N LYS A 72 9.93 30.85 7.36
CA LYS A 72 9.19 30.79 8.64
C LYS A 72 7.69 30.38 8.63
N GLU A 73 7.44 29.25 9.30
CA GLU A 73 6.28 28.88 10.14
C GLU A 73 4.83 29.11 9.62
N SER A 74 4.13 27.99 9.41
CA SER A 74 2.68 27.90 9.63
C SER A 74 2.30 26.47 10.06
N PRO A 75 1.71 26.25 11.25
CA PRO A 75 1.32 24.94 11.71
C PRO A 75 -0.10 24.63 11.20
N ALA A 76 -0.21 23.72 10.23
CA ALA A 76 -1.48 23.11 9.88
C ALA A 76 -1.37 21.60 10.11
N ASP A 77 -1.83 21.18 11.29
CA ASP A 77 -2.20 19.82 11.61
C ASP A 77 -3.10 19.23 10.51
N THR A 78 -2.83 17.99 10.12
CA THR A 78 -3.91 17.02 9.89
C THR A 78 -3.35 15.62 10.10
N ASN A 79 -3.47 15.18 11.34
CA ASN A 79 -3.29 13.80 11.77
C ASN A 79 -4.37 12.92 11.12
N ILE A 80 -4.04 12.28 10.00
CA ILE A 80 -4.82 11.19 9.38
C ILE A 80 -3.93 9.92 9.37
N GLU A 81 -3.35 9.56 10.51
CA GLU A 81 -2.51 8.35 10.60
C GLU A 81 -3.07 7.27 11.52
N ALA A 82 -4.08 7.59 12.35
CA ALA A 82 -4.53 6.67 13.40
C ALA A 82 -5.67 5.71 13.02
N VAL A 83 -6.35 5.90 11.88
CA VAL A 83 -7.56 5.09 11.55
C VAL A 83 -7.22 3.85 10.72
N PHE A 84 -6.20 3.88 9.86
CA PHE A 84 -5.94 2.78 8.90
C PHE A 84 -4.94 1.74 9.40
N SER A 85 -4.04 2.12 10.32
CA SER A 85 -3.01 1.23 10.88
C SER A 85 -3.60 0.08 11.73
N LEU A 86 -4.75 0.31 12.40
CA LEU A 86 -5.43 -0.75 13.15
C LEU A 86 -6.14 -1.77 12.26
N GLN A 87 -6.59 -1.41 11.04
CA GLN A 87 -7.33 -2.34 10.18
C GLN A 87 -6.43 -3.37 9.47
N CYS A 88 -5.25 -2.96 8.94
CA CYS A 88 -4.31 -3.93 8.34
C CYS A 88 -3.75 -4.90 9.42
N VAL A 89 -3.61 -4.47 10.70
CA VAL A 89 -3.22 -5.38 11.80
C VAL A 89 -4.35 -6.32 12.21
N VAL A 90 -5.60 -5.85 12.31
CA VAL A 90 -6.73 -6.69 12.73
C VAL A 90 -7.08 -7.74 11.67
N HIS A 91 -6.99 -7.42 10.37
CA HIS A 91 -7.20 -8.43 9.32
C HIS A 91 -6.05 -9.44 9.25
N CYS A 92 -4.81 -9.01 9.53
CA CYS A 92 -3.65 -9.92 9.63
C CYS A 92 -3.70 -10.79 10.91
N GLN A 93 -4.29 -10.29 12.01
CA GLN A 93 -4.49 -11.05 13.26
C GLN A 93 -5.66 -12.03 13.19
N HIS A 94 -6.73 -11.72 12.44
CA HIS A 94 -7.86 -12.65 12.28
C HIS A 94 -7.47 -13.91 11.49
N ILE A 95 -6.49 -13.81 10.59
CA ILE A 95 -5.90 -14.96 9.88
C ILE A 95 -5.05 -15.84 10.81
N LYS A 96 -4.43 -15.27 11.85
CA LYS A 96 -3.62 -16.02 12.83
C LYS A 96 -4.43 -16.73 13.92
N ARG A 97 -5.73 -16.43 14.08
CA ARG A 97 -6.61 -17.05 15.11
C ARG A 97 -7.40 -18.26 14.64
N CYS A 98 -7.29 -18.66 13.37
CA CYS A 98 -7.98 -19.83 12.82
C CYS A 98 -7.03 -20.97 12.40
N ALA A 99 -5.79 -20.95 12.90
CA ALA A 99 -4.85 -22.07 12.82
C ALA A 99 -4.90 -22.90 14.10
#